data_AF-A0A8C0H226-F1
#
_entry.id   AF-A0A8C0H226-F1
#
_cell.length_a   1.000
_cell.length_b   1.000
_cell.length_c   1.000
_cell.angle_alpha   90.00
_cell.angle_beta   90.00
_cell.angle_gamma   90.00
#
_symmetry.space_group_name_H-M   'P 1'
#
loop_
_entity.id
_entity.type
_entity.pdbx_description
1 polymer ?
#
loop_
_entity_poly.entity_id
_entity_poly.type
_entity_poly.pdbx_seq_one_letter_code
_entity_poly.pdbx_strand_id
1 'polypeptide(L)' 'MRGHLTFDQINGVVQDLNKAVVSKCKILHQPMKSMSSAVRNLYHRFLEGETKDTKGVNGGDTKYEP' A
#
# COMPACT_ATOMS: atom_id res chain seq x y z
N MET A 1 -17.60 -9.66 16.75
CA MET A 1 -16.72 -8.54 17.13
C MET A 1 -17.55 -7.28 17.38
N ARG A 2 -18.15 -7.11 18.55
CA ARG A 2 -18.70 -5.81 18.97
C ARG A 2 -18.62 -5.70 20.48
N GLY A 3 -17.56 -5.04 20.94
CA GLY A 3 -17.40 -4.55 22.30
C GLY A 3 -16.47 -3.34 22.22
N HIS A 4 -17.05 -2.15 22.39
CA HIS A 4 -16.35 -0.86 22.54
C HIS A 4 -15.61 -0.25 21.33
N LEU A 5 -15.89 -0.67 20.09
CA LEU A 5 -15.41 0.08 18.91
C LEU A 5 -16.52 1.00 18.38
N THR A 6 -16.26 2.30 18.44
CA THR A 6 -17.10 3.34 17.83
C THR A 6 -16.89 3.38 16.32
N PHE A 7 -17.87 3.91 15.60
CA PHE A 7 -17.78 4.11 14.16
C PHE A 7 -16.55 4.95 13.77
N ASP A 8 -16.24 5.98 14.57
CA ASP A 8 -15.09 6.85 14.32
C ASP A 8 -13.76 6.11 14.48
N GLN A 9 -13.65 5.23 15.47
CA GLN A 9 -12.46 4.39 15.64
C GLN A 9 -12.29 3.43 14.47
N ILE A 10 -13.37 2.82 13.97
CA ILE A 10 -13.32 1.95 12.81
C ILE A 10 -12.91 2.74 11.56
N ASN A 11 -13.53 3.90 11.33
CA ASN A 11 -13.21 4.76 10.20
C ASN A 11 -11.77 5.29 10.25
N GLY A 12 -11.27 5.66 11.43
CA GLY A 12 -9.89 6.09 11.62
C GLY A 12 -8.91 5.01 11.17
N VAL A 13 -9.12 3.77 11.62
CA VAL A 13 -8.29 2.62 11.20
C VAL A 13 -8.38 2.38 9.70
N VAL A 14 -9.58 2.44 9.12
CA VAL A 14 -9.77 2.28 7.66
C VAL A 14 -9.04 3.38 6.88
N GLN A 15 -9.11 4.63 7.33
CA GLN A 15 -8.40 5.74 6.69
C GLN A 15 -6.88 5.56 6.76
N ASP A 16 -6.35 5.11 7.90
CA ASP A 16 -4.92 4.90 8.05
C ASP A 16 -4.42 3.71 7.23
N LEU A 17 -5.22 2.64 7.13
CA LEU A 17 -4.97 1.55 6.19
C LEU A 17 -4.95 2.05 4.74
N ASN A 18 -5.93 2.87 4.34
CA ASN A 18 -5.98 3.45 2.99
C ASN A 18 -4.73 4.29 2.70
N LYS A 19 -4.29 5.13 3.65
CA LYS A 19 -3.04 5.91 3.50
C LYS A 19 -1.82 5.00 3.34
N ALA A 20 -1.74 3.93 4.13
CA ALA A 20 -0.62 2.98 4.06
C ALA A 20 -0.58 2.26 2.70
N VAL A 21 -1.73 1.77 2.22
CA VAL A 21 -1.86 1.09 0.93
C VAL A 21 -1.51 2.03 -0.22
N VAL A 22 -2.06 3.24 -0.23
CA VAL A 22 -1.76 4.26 -1.26
C VAL A 22 -0.27 4.60 -1.25
N SER A 23 0.35 4.73 -0.08
CA SER A 23 1.78 5.02 0.03
C SER A 23 2.65 3.88 -0.51
N LYS A 24 2.32 2.62 -0.18
CA LYS A 24 3.00 1.44 -0.74
C LYS A 24 2.89 1.42 -2.26
N CYS A 25 1.68 1.62 -2.80
CA CYS A 25 1.42 1.63 -4.24
C CYS A 25 2.22 2.72 -4.96
N LYS A 26 2.23 3.94 -4.40
CA LYS A 26 3.03 5.07 -4.93
C LYS A 26 4.52 4.73 -4.97
N ILE A 27 5.07 4.12 -3.93
CA ILE A 27 6.48 3.73 -3.87
C ILE A 27 6.78 2.64 -4.91
N LEU A 28 5.91 1.63 -5.07
CA LEU A 28 6.13 0.55 -6.02
C LEU A 28 6.06 1.00 -7.49
N HIS A 29 5.24 2.00 -7.81
CA HIS A 29 5.08 2.50 -9.18
C HIS A 29 5.91 3.76 -9.49
N GLN A 30 6.63 4.32 -8.51
CA GLN A 30 7.52 5.45 -8.74
C GLN A 30 8.73 5.01 -9.61
N PRO A 31 9.19 5.83 -10.56
CA PRO A 31 10.42 5.54 -11.30
C PRO A 31 11.64 5.49 -10.36
N MET A 32 12.42 4.40 -10.39
CA MET A 32 13.58 4.21 -9.49
C MET A 32 14.62 5.34 -9.56
N LYS A 33 14.73 6.00 -10.72
CA LYS A 33 15.63 7.14 -10.95
C LYS A 33 15.25 8.39 -10.14
N SER A 34 13.98 8.54 -9.75
CA SER A 34 13.49 9.67 -8.96
C SER A 34 13.38 9.36 -7.47
N MET A 35 13.71 8.14 -7.04
CA MET A 35 13.64 7.74 -5.64
C MET A 35 14.86 8.24 -4.85
N SER A 36 14.59 8.77 -3.66
CA SER A 36 15.63 8.97 -2.64
C SER A 36 16.12 7.62 -2.09
N SER A 37 17.27 7.62 -1.41
CA SER A 37 17.80 6.40 -0.77
C SER A 37 16.81 5.77 0.21
N ALA A 38 16.09 6.58 1.00
CA ALA A 38 15.08 6.10 1.94
C ALA A 38 13.90 5.41 1.22
N VAL A 39 13.40 6.02 0.14
CA VAL A 39 12.30 5.45 -0.68
C VAL A 39 12.75 4.16 -1.37
N ARG A 40 14.00 4.12 -1.86
CA ARG A 40 14.57 2.93 -2.49
C ARG A 40 14.72 1.77 -1.50
N ASN A 41 15.12 2.04 -0.26
CA ASN A 41 15.18 1.01 0.79
C ASN A 41 13.79 0.44 1.11
N LEU A 42 12.76 1.30 1.16
CA LEU A 42 11.37 0.86 1.35
C LEU A 42 10.87 0.05 0.15
N TYR A 43 11.19 0.46 -1.08
CA TYR A 43 10.87 -0.26 -2.30
C TYR A 43 11.41 -1.69 -2.26
N HIS A 44 12.70 -1.86 -1.95
CA HIS A 44 13.31 -3.19 -1.82
C HIS A 44 12.65 -4.02 -0.73
N ARG A 45 12.41 -3.43 0.46
CA ARG A 45 11.71 -4.12 1.55
C ARG A 45 10.30 -4.58 1.15
N PHE A 46 9.58 -3.79 0.35
CA PHE A 46 8.26 -4.17 -0.14
C PHE A 46 8.32 -5.32 -1.15
N LEU A 47 9.31 -5.33 -2.04
CA LEU A 47 9.52 -6.43 -2.98
C LEU A 47 9.94 -7.73 -2.29
N GLU A 48 10.78 -7.64 -1.26
CA GLU A 48 11.24 -8.77 -0.45
C GLU A 48 10.11 -9.33 0.44
N GLY A 49 9.25 -8.46 0.94
CA GLY A 49 8.11 -8.81 1.79
C GLY A 49 6.89 -9.38 1.04
N GLU A 50 6.87 -9.33 -0.30
CA GLU A 50 5.82 -9.99 -1.09
C GLU A 50 6.04 -11.50 -1.10
N THR A 51 5.22 -12.21 -0.31
CA THR A 51 5.17 -13.67 -0.33
C THR A 51 4.57 -14.17 -1.65
N LYS A 52 4.83 -15.45 -1.97
CA LYS A 52 4.34 -16.10 -3.21
C LYS A 52 2.82 -15.94 -3.42
N ASP A 53 2.06 -15.78 -2.34
CA ASP A 53 0.58 -15.64 -2.36
C ASP A 53 0.09 -14.23 -2.72
N THR A 54 0.98 -13.23 -2.76
CA THR A 54 0.64 -11.83 -3.09
C THR A 54 1.18 -11.38 -4.45
N LYS A 55 2.08 -12.15 -5.05
CA LYS A 55 2.61 -11.90 -6.40
C LYS A 55 1.52 -12.16 -7.43
N GLY A 56 1.01 -11.09 -8.05
CA GLY A 56 0.02 -11.16 -9.14
C GLY A 56 -1.41 -10.78 -8.76
N VAL A 57 -1.71 -10.46 -7.49
CA VAL A 57 -3.02 -9.88 -7.12
C VAL A 57 -3.11 -8.39 -7.50
N ASN A 58 -1.97 -7.72 -7.70
CA ASN A 58 -1.90 -6.34 -8.16
C ASN A 58 -1.43 -6.30 -9.63
N GLY A 59 -2.35 -6.37 -10.59
CA GLY A 59 -2.01 -6.09 -11.98
C GLY A 59 -2.83 -6.83 -13.02
N GLY A 60 -4.10 -6.45 -13.16
CA GLY A 60 -4.94 -6.81 -14.30
C GLY A 60 -6.33 -6.19 -14.15
N ASP A 61 -6.67 -5.23 -15.00
CA ASP A 61 -8.05 -4.89 -15.38
C ASP A 61 -8.87 -3.84 -14.61
N THR A 62 -8.27 -2.88 -13.91
CA THR A 62 -8.98 -1.60 -13.71
C THR A 62 -8.12 -0.40 -14.08
N LYS A 63 -8.34 0.08 -15.31
CA LYS A 63 -7.95 1.43 -15.73
C LYS A 63 -8.62 2.44 -14.81
N TYR A 64 -7.83 3.08 -13.95
CA TYR A 64 -8.20 4.38 -13.40
C TYR A 64 -7.81 5.44 -14.45
N GLU A 65 -8.80 5.94 -15.18
CA GLU A 65 -8.70 7.19 -15.94
C GLU A 65 -9.05 8.36 -14.99
N PRO A 66 -8.38 9.52 -15.13
CA PRO A 66 -8.49 10.67 -14.21
C PRO A 66 -9.85 11.38 -14.22
#